data_AF-A0A0G3H2S2-F1
#
_entry.id   AF-A0A0G3H2S2-F1
#
_cell.length_a   1.000
_cell.length_b   1.000
_cell.length_c   1.000
_cell.angle_alpha   90.00
_cell.angle_beta   90.00
_cell.angle_gamma   90.00
#
_symmetry.space_group_name_H-M   'P 1'
#
loop_
_entity.id
_entity.type
_entity.pdbx_description
1 polymer ?
#
loop_
_entity_poly.entity_id
_entity_poly.type
_entity_poly.pdbx_seq_one_letter_code
_entity_poly.pdbx_strand_id
1 'polypeptide(L)'
;MGMSHPFNPDYRISDTERQQAMEDLGAHFAAGRLTMEEYDERLTQIAQSVMKSDLYPVFDDLPTSISPIGGTAVEASYSVREIDELRSRGRNVRLGILGLAAVLGFTLEALVMPATPIFLFTIVPVTFIVLYVLKLGPKEWHTPSSAKLERARLRELKLSQSKRLMELEIANAQMRAEQKAIRQQRQAELTNNAMDLANQAIRKWRQRK
;
A
#
# COMPACT_ATOMS: atom_id res chain seq x y z
N MET A 1 -8.88 -33.69 22.16
CA MET A 1 -9.55 -32.68 21.31
C MET A 1 -8.52 -31.65 20.89
N GLY A 2 -8.02 -31.69 19.66
CA GLY A 2 -7.22 -30.62 19.07
C GLY A 2 -8.10 -29.85 18.10
N MET A 3 -8.20 -28.53 18.26
CA MET A 3 -8.93 -27.64 17.34
C MET A 3 -8.31 -27.71 15.94
N SER A 4 -9.01 -28.33 14.99
CA SER A 4 -8.76 -28.16 13.56
C SER A 4 -9.03 -26.70 13.19
N HIS A 5 -7.98 -25.93 12.89
CA HIS A 5 -8.10 -24.57 12.35
C HIS A 5 -8.87 -24.61 11.01
N PRO A 6 -10.01 -23.91 10.89
CA PRO A 6 -10.80 -23.92 9.66
C PRO A 6 -10.17 -22.96 8.64
N PHE A 7 -9.87 -23.48 7.45
CA PHE A 7 -9.59 -22.74 6.21
C PHE A 7 -8.40 -21.75 6.25
N ASN A 8 -7.18 -22.27 6.33
CA ASN A 8 -6.09 -21.64 5.58
C ASN A 8 -6.14 -22.27 4.18
N PRO A 9 -6.59 -21.56 3.13
CA PRO A 9 -6.64 -22.13 1.79
C PRO A 9 -5.21 -22.52 1.41
N ASP A 10 -4.94 -23.81 1.25
CA ASP A 10 -3.60 -24.24 0.87
C ASP A 10 -3.33 -23.79 -0.56
N TYR A 11 -2.30 -22.98 -0.75
CA TYR A 11 -1.95 -22.41 -2.05
C TYR A 11 -0.45 -22.56 -2.31
N ARG A 12 -0.10 -22.57 -3.60
CA ARG A 12 1.28 -22.65 -4.04
C ARG A 12 2.01 -21.35 -3.69
N ILE A 13 3.07 -21.44 -2.90
CA ILE A 13 3.86 -20.27 -2.50
C ILE A 13 4.71 -19.74 -3.66
N SER A 14 4.83 -18.42 -3.70
CA SER A 14 5.75 -17.70 -4.59
C SER A 14 7.18 -17.70 -4.05
N ASP A 15 8.16 -17.41 -4.91
CA ASP A 15 9.56 -17.27 -4.48
C ASP A 15 9.76 -16.16 -3.45
N THR A 16 8.94 -15.11 -3.51
CA THR A 16 8.93 -14.03 -2.52
C THR A 16 8.54 -14.54 -1.14
N GLU A 17 7.53 -15.40 -1.05
CA GLU A 17 7.07 -15.96 0.22
C GLU A 17 8.06 -16.99 0.78
N ARG A 18 8.72 -17.74 -0.11
CA ARG A 18 9.83 -18.63 0.24
C ARG A 18 10.99 -17.85 0.84
N GLN A 19 11.37 -16.74 0.20
CA GLN A 19 12.44 -15.85 0.67
C GLN A 19 12.09 -15.23 2.03
N GLN A 20 10.84 -14.77 2.20
CA GLN A 20 10.38 -14.21 3.46
C GLN A 20 10.45 -15.23 4.60
N ALA A 21 10.06 -16.48 4.35
CA ALA A 21 10.20 -17.55 5.34
C ALA A 21 11.67 -17.82 5.70
N MET A 22 12.59 -17.76 4.74
CA MET A 22 14.03 -17.90 5.03
C MET A 22 14.56 -16.74 5.89
N GLU A 23 14.11 -15.51 5.64
CA GLU A 23 14.47 -14.33 6.44
C GLU A 23 13.97 -14.46 7.88
N ASP A 24 12.73 -14.91 8.06
CA ASP A 24 12.13 -15.14 9.38
C ASP A 24 12.90 -16.23 10.14
N LEU A 25 13.25 -17.34 9.48
CA LEU A 25 14.09 -18.40 10.07
C LEU A 25 15.47 -17.88 10.47
N GLY A 26 16.08 -17.02 9.64
CA GLY A 26 17.34 -16.35 9.94
C GLY A 26 17.27 -15.45 11.18
N ALA A 27 16.15 -14.78 11.41
CA ALA A 27 15.92 -13.99 12.62
C ALA A 27 15.84 -14.88 13.88
N HIS A 28 15.22 -16.06 13.79
CA HIS A 28 15.20 -17.04 14.89
C HIS A 28 16.59 -17.62 15.19
N PHE A 29 17.40 -17.85 14.16
CA PHE A 29 18.79 -18.27 14.32
C PHE A 29 19.64 -17.17 14.98
N ALA A 30 19.52 -15.92 14.53
CA ALA A 30 20.21 -14.78 15.14
C ALA A 30 19.79 -14.54 16.61
N ALA A 31 18.55 -14.88 16.97
CA ALA A 31 18.07 -14.86 18.33
C ALA A 31 18.61 -16.02 19.21
N GLY A 32 19.44 -16.91 18.65
CA GLY A 32 20.04 -18.04 19.36
C GLY A 32 19.06 -19.17 19.69
N ARG A 33 17.90 -19.22 19.01
CA ARG A 33 16.85 -20.21 19.28
C ARG A 33 16.99 -21.50 18.48
N LEU A 34 17.80 -21.45 17.43
CA LEU A 34 18.10 -22.56 16.54
C LEU A 34 19.60 -22.78 16.57
N THR A 35 20.02 -24.04 16.63
CA THR A 35 21.42 -24.41 16.37
C THR A 35 21.73 -24.30 14.88
N MET A 36 23.02 -24.32 14.52
CA MET A 36 23.44 -24.25 13.11
C MET A 36 22.91 -25.45 12.29
N GLU A 37 22.88 -26.63 12.89
CA GLU A 37 22.40 -27.87 12.26
C GLU A 37 20.89 -27.81 12.00
N GLU A 38 20.11 -27.37 13.00
CA GLU A 38 18.66 -27.18 12.85
C GLU A 38 18.31 -26.08 11.84
N TYR A 39 19.12 -25.03 11.77
CA TYR A 39 18.95 -23.94 10.81
C TYR A 39 19.14 -24.43 9.36
N ASP A 40 20.19 -25.20 9.09
CA ASP A 40 20.48 -25.72 7.75
C ASP A 40 19.41 -26.73 7.27
N GLU A 41 18.96 -27.61 8.17
CA GLU A 41 17.89 -28.57 7.88
C GLU A 41 16.57 -27.87 7.53
N ARG A 42 16.18 -26.88 8.34
CA ARG A 42 14.93 -26.12 8.14
C ARG A 42 15.00 -25.19 6.93
N LEU A 43 16.16 -24.59 6.65
CA LEU A 43 16.36 -23.82 5.42
C LEU A 43 16.15 -24.67 4.18
N THR A 44 16.67 -25.90 4.18
CA THR A 44 16.50 -26.84 3.07
C THR A 44 15.03 -27.22 2.90
N GLN A 45 14.30 -27.43 3.99
CA GLN A 45 12.86 -27.70 3.95
C GLN A 45 12.08 -26.52 3.34
N ILE A 46 12.34 -25.28 3.78
CA ILE A 46 11.73 -24.07 3.20
C ILE A 46 12.06 -23.94 1.71
N ALA A 47 13.31 -24.23 1.33
CA ALA A 47 13.75 -24.16 -0.06
C ALA A 47 12.96 -25.12 -0.96
N GLN A 48 12.52 -26.26 -0.44
CA GLN A 48 11.79 -27.29 -1.17
C GLN A 48 10.25 -27.16 -1.08
N SER A 49 9.72 -26.36 -0.15
CA SER A 49 8.28 -26.18 0.06
C SER A 49 7.56 -25.66 -1.19
N VAL A 50 6.47 -26.28 -1.60
CA VAL A 50 5.69 -25.80 -2.77
C VAL A 50 4.39 -25.16 -2.32
N MET A 51 3.84 -25.62 -1.21
CA MET A 51 2.57 -25.18 -0.66
C MET A 51 2.75 -24.38 0.63
N LYS A 52 1.74 -23.57 0.97
CA LYS A 52 1.75 -22.75 2.18
C LYS A 52 1.70 -23.62 3.44
N SER A 53 1.02 -24.76 3.35
CA SER A 53 0.96 -25.78 4.39
C SER A 53 2.35 -26.37 4.73
N ASP A 54 3.24 -26.49 3.74
CA ASP A 54 4.59 -27.04 3.92
C ASP A 54 5.48 -26.16 4.82
N LEU A 55 5.19 -24.87 4.93
CA LEU A 55 5.95 -23.94 5.77
C LEU A 55 5.54 -24.03 7.24
N TYR A 56 4.30 -24.41 7.53
CA TYR A 56 3.78 -24.47 8.90
C TYR A 56 4.61 -25.36 9.84
N PRO A 57 4.96 -26.63 9.50
CA PRO A 57 5.73 -27.49 10.39
C PRO A 57 7.14 -26.97 10.69
N VAL A 58 7.72 -26.14 9.80
CA VAL A 58 9.07 -25.57 10.00
C VAL A 58 9.12 -24.57 11.16
N PHE A 59 7.97 -23.94 11.46
CA PHE A 59 7.83 -22.89 12.48
C PHE A 59 6.93 -23.30 13.66
N ASP A 60 6.50 -24.56 13.75
CA ASP A 60 5.51 -25.00 14.76
C ASP A 60 6.01 -24.87 16.20
N ASP A 61 7.30 -25.05 16.42
CA ASP A 61 7.99 -24.91 17.69
C ASP A 61 8.56 -23.49 17.94
N LEU A 62 8.48 -22.61 16.93
CA LEU A 62 8.99 -21.25 16.98
C LEU A 62 7.85 -20.25 17.26
N PRO A 63 8.05 -19.23 18.10
CA PRO A 63 7.02 -18.23 18.35
C PRO A 63 6.69 -17.48 17.05
N THR A 64 5.39 -17.38 16.69
CA THR A 64 4.84 -16.86 15.42
C THR A 64 5.21 -15.40 15.07
N SER A 65 6.02 -14.73 15.88
CA SER A 65 6.53 -13.39 15.55
C SER A 65 7.77 -13.09 16.37
N ILE A 66 8.92 -12.96 15.70
CA ILE A 66 9.89 -11.96 16.11
C ILE A 66 9.33 -10.64 15.60
N SER A 67 8.31 -10.12 16.30
CA SER A 67 8.08 -8.68 16.25
C SER A 67 9.36 -8.09 16.83
N PRO A 68 10.13 -7.28 16.08
CA PRO A 68 11.33 -6.67 16.62
C PRO A 68 10.89 -5.89 17.86
N ILE A 69 11.31 -6.38 19.03
CA ILE A 69 11.04 -5.77 20.31
C ILE A 69 11.63 -4.35 20.23
N GLY A 70 10.76 -3.36 19.97
CA GLY A 70 11.16 -1.96 19.81
C GLY A 70 10.59 -1.27 18.57
N GLY A 71 9.27 -1.30 18.38
CA GLY A 71 8.61 -0.47 17.37
C GLY A 71 7.12 -0.77 17.34
N THR A 72 6.32 0.15 17.88
CA THR A 72 4.86 0.08 17.88
C THR A 72 4.32 -0.37 16.53
N ALA A 73 3.64 -1.53 16.52
CA ALA A 73 2.71 -1.91 15.49
C ALA A 73 1.54 -0.92 15.48
N VAL A 74 1.77 0.23 14.87
CA VAL A 74 0.70 1.03 14.29
C VAL A 74 0.55 0.45 12.89
N GLU A 75 -0.67 0.11 12.48
CA GLU A 75 -1.02 -0.08 11.08
C GLU A 75 -0.36 1.03 10.26
N ALA A 76 0.77 0.71 9.62
CA ALA A 76 1.47 1.65 8.77
C ALA A 76 0.61 1.80 7.53
N SER A 77 -0.37 2.69 7.61
CA SER A 77 -0.98 3.32 6.45
C SER A 77 0.13 4.14 5.79
N TYR A 78 1.03 3.45 5.10
CA TYR A 78 2.12 4.06 4.37
C TYR A 78 1.49 5.05 3.40
N SER A 79 1.76 6.34 3.61
CA SER A 79 1.29 7.33 2.67
C SER A 79 1.92 7.02 1.31
N VAL A 80 1.20 7.24 0.20
CA VAL A 80 1.73 7.01 -1.16
C VAL A 80 3.10 7.69 -1.37
N ARG A 81 3.35 8.78 -0.64
CA ARG A 81 4.64 9.45 -0.57
C ARG A 81 5.75 8.62 0.06
N GLU A 82 5.48 7.92 1.16
CA GLU A 82 6.45 7.09 1.86
C GLU A 82 6.85 5.88 1.00
N ILE A 83 5.89 5.28 0.28
CA ILE A 83 6.15 4.20 -0.67
C ILE A 83 6.99 4.68 -1.86
N ASP A 84 6.68 5.86 -2.42
CA ASP A 84 7.47 6.46 -3.51
C ASP A 84 8.88 6.86 -3.05
N GLU A 85 9.04 7.32 -1.81
CA GLU A 85 10.35 7.61 -1.23
C GLU A 85 11.19 6.34 -1.08
N LEU A 86 10.61 5.24 -0.56
CA LEU A 86 11.29 3.94 -0.46
C LEU A 86 11.68 3.38 -1.84
N ARG A 87 10.78 3.49 -2.84
CA ARG A 87 11.07 3.06 -4.22
C ARG A 87 12.17 3.89 -4.87
N SER A 88 12.18 5.20 -4.65
CA SER A 88 13.21 6.10 -5.20
C SER A 88 14.58 5.87 -4.56
N ARG A 89 14.63 5.52 -3.26
CA ARG A 89 15.88 5.11 -2.59
C ARG A 89 16.49 3.87 -3.23
N GLY A 90 15.69 2.83 -3.52
CA GLY A 90 16.18 1.61 -4.14
C GLY A 90 16.80 1.83 -5.53
N ARG A 91 16.19 2.68 -6.36
CA ARG A 91 16.72 3.02 -7.70
C ARG A 91 18.01 3.82 -7.63
N ASN A 92 18.07 4.82 -6.74
CA ASN A 92 19.25 5.68 -6.60
C ASN A 92 20.45 4.93 -6.03
N VAL A 93 20.23 3.97 -5.11
CA VAL A 93 21.28 3.09 -4.58
C VAL A 93 21.84 2.17 -5.67
N ARG A 94 20.98 1.51 -6.46
CA ARG A 94 21.43 0.64 -7.57
C ARG A 94 22.24 1.39 -8.63
N LEU A 95 21.82 2.61 -8.98
CA LEU A 95 22.57 3.48 -9.90
C LEU A 95 23.90 3.94 -9.30
N GLY A 96 23.95 4.20 -7.99
CA GLY A 96 25.18 4.54 -7.29
C GLY A 96 26.17 3.37 -7.26
N ILE A 97 25.71 2.15 -6.98
CA ILE A 97 26.53 0.93 -7.00
C ILE A 97 27.10 0.69 -8.41
N LEU A 98 26.26 0.78 -9.44
CA LEU A 98 26.68 0.60 -10.83
C LEU A 98 27.74 1.63 -11.24
N GLY A 99 27.54 2.91 -10.87
CA GLY A 99 28.50 3.98 -11.15
C GLY A 99 29.83 3.78 -10.43
N LEU A 100 29.81 3.40 -9.15
CA LEU A 100 31.03 3.13 -8.38
C LEU A 100 31.78 1.90 -8.90
N ALA A 101 31.06 0.84 -9.29
CA ALA A 101 31.66 -0.35 -9.89
C ALA A 101 32.35 -0.03 -11.23
N ALA A 102 31.76 0.83 -12.05
CA ALA A 102 32.38 1.29 -13.29
C ALA A 102 33.68 2.06 -13.02
N VAL A 103 33.70 2.97 -12.04
CA VAL A 103 34.94 3.71 -11.69
C VAL A 103 36.01 2.78 -11.11
N LEU A 104 35.62 1.80 -10.28
CA LEU A 104 36.53 0.77 -9.77
C LEU A 104 37.21 -0.02 -10.91
N GLY A 105 36.44 -0.40 -11.94
CA GLY A 105 36.97 -1.05 -13.14
C GLY A 105 38.04 -0.20 -13.84
N PHE A 106 37.78 1.09 -14.04
CA PHE A 106 38.75 2.03 -14.64
C PHE A 106 40.00 2.24 -13.76
N THR A 107 39.86 2.25 -12.43
CA THR A 107 41.03 2.36 -11.53
C THR A 107 41.90 1.11 -11.53
N LEU A 108 41.31 -0.08 -11.71
CA LEU A 108 42.05 -1.35 -11.77
C LEU A 108 42.84 -1.48 -13.08
N GLU A 109 42.31 -0.97 -14.19
CA GLU A 109 43.01 -0.96 -15.49
C GLU A 109 44.27 -0.07 -15.46
N ALA A 110 44.22 1.06 -14.74
CA ALA A 110 45.36 1.97 -14.56
C ALA A 110 46.53 1.35 -13.77
N LEU A 111 46.29 0.28 -12.99
CA LEU A 111 47.34 -0.43 -12.26
C LEU A 111 48.22 -1.30 -13.17
N VAL A 112 47.68 -1.75 -14.31
CA VAL A 112 48.36 -2.63 -15.28
C VAL A 112 49.25 -1.83 -16.24
N MET A 113 48.92 -0.57 -16.53
CA MET A 113 49.73 0.34 -17.36
C MET A 113 49.88 1.73 -16.70
N PRO A 114 50.89 1.93 -15.85
CA PRO A 114 51.12 3.21 -15.16
C PRO A 114 51.81 4.22 -16.09
N ALA A 115 51.10 4.72 -17.10
CA ALA A 115 51.62 5.72 -18.03
C ALA A 115 51.05 7.14 -17.79
N THR A 116 49.93 7.26 -17.07
CA THR A 116 49.23 8.55 -16.87
C THR A 116 48.62 8.67 -15.48
N PRO A 117 48.60 9.88 -14.86
CA PRO A 117 47.99 10.10 -13.55
C PRO A 117 46.45 10.19 -13.65
N ILE A 118 45.80 9.07 -13.96
CA ILE A 118 44.34 8.97 -14.16
C ILE A 118 43.57 9.14 -12.83
N PHE A 119 44.24 8.99 -11.69
CA PHE A 119 43.62 9.04 -10.36
C PHE A 119 42.81 10.32 -10.11
N LEU A 120 43.26 11.50 -10.56
CA LEU A 120 42.50 12.75 -10.45
C LEU A 120 41.19 12.73 -11.26
N PHE A 121 41.15 12.00 -12.37
CA PHE A 121 39.98 11.87 -13.24
C PHE A 121 38.93 10.90 -12.69
N THR A 122 39.30 10.01 -11.75
CA THR A 122 38.39 9.04 -11.12
C THR A 122 37.70 9.59 -9.87
N ILE A 123 38.35 10.51 -9.16
CA ILE A 123 37.79 11.13 -7.95
C ILE A 123 36.59 12.02 -8.28
N VAL A 124 36.63 12.75 -9.39
CA VAL A 124 35.52 13.62 -9.84
C VAL A 124 34.21 12.85 -10.08
N PRO A 125 34.17 11.76 -10.89
CA PRO A 125 32.94 10.99 -11.10
C PRO A 125 32.49 10.26 -9.83
N VAL A 126 33.41 9.73 -9.00
CA VAL A 126 33.04 9.09 -7.72
C VAL A 126 32.35 10.09 -6.81
N THR A 127 32.91 11.30 -6.68
CA THR A 127 32.33 12.36 -5.85
C THR A 127 30.98 12.81 -6.40
N PHE A 128 30.86 12.93 -7.73
CA PHE A 128 29.59 13.24 -8.38
C PHE A 128 28.53 12.17 -8.12
N ILE A 129 28.88 10.88 -8.22
CA ILE A 129 27.97 9.76 -7.94
C ILE A 129 27.54 9.76 -6.47
N VAL A 130 28.45 9.95 -5.53
CA VAL A 130 28.14 9.97 -4.09
C VAL A 130 27.23 11.14 -3.72
N LEU A 131 27.53 12.34 -4.22
CA LEU A 131 26.76 13.54 -3.87
C LEU A 131 25.42 13.64 -4.60
N TYR A 132 25.36 13.30 -5.90
CA TYR A 132 24.16 13.52 -6.71
C TYR A 132 23.31 12.28 -6.91
N VAL A 133 23.89 11.08 -7.03
CA VAL A 133 23.14 9.85 -7.25
C VAL A 133 22.76 9.21 -5.91
N LEU A 134 23.73 9.03 -5.01
CA LEU A 134 23.47 8.48 -3.68
C LEU A 134 22.90 9.51 -2.69
N LYS A 135 22.91 10.81 -3.04
CA LYS A 135 22.37 11.91 -2.20
C LYS A 135 22.93 11.90 -0.76
N LEU A 136 24.21 11.56 -0.60
CA LEU A 136 24.90 11.71 0.69
C LEU A 136 25.23 13.20 0.90
N GLY A 137 24.30 13.94 1.48
CA GLY A 137 24.47 15.36 1.81
C GLY A 137 23.57 15.81 2.97
N PRO A 138 23.82 16.99 3.57
CA PRO A 138 23.01 17.54 4.66
C PRO A 138 21.53 17.53 4.30
N LYS A 139 20.66 17.10 5.24
CA LYS A 139 19.21 16.97 4.99
C LYS A 139 18.56 18.27 4.50
N GLU A 140 19.18 19.41 4.80
CA GLU A 140 18.82 20.77 4.36
C GLU A 140 18.86 20.94 2.83
N TRP A 141 19.76 20.25 2.12
CA TRP A 141 19.84 20.34 0.65
C TRP A 141 18.63 19.67 -0.05
N HIS A 142 17.86 18.86 0.67
CA HIS A 142 16.75 18.10 0.09
C HIS A 142 15.38 18.54 0.59
N THR A 143 15.29 19.61 1.38
CA THR A 143 14.00 20.17 1.79
C THR A 143 13.23 20.64 0.55
N PRO A 144 12.04 20.09 0.26
CA PRO A 144 11.26 20.50 -0.90
C PRO A 144 10.84 21.97 -0.75
N SER A 145 11.08 22.75 -1.81
CA SER A 145 10.64 24.15 -1.91
C SER A 145 9.19 24.32 -1.45
N SER A 146 8.92 25.35 -0.64
CA SER A 146 7.60 25.67 -0.07
C SER A 146 6.47 25.67 -1.11
N ALA A 147 6.76 26.09 -2.35
CA ALA A 147 5.80 26.07 -3.46
C ALA A 147 5.30 24.65 -3.82
N LYS A 148 6.13 23.60 -3.62
CA LYS A 148 5.70 22.20 -3.85
C LYS A 148 4.79 21.69 -2.72
N LEU A 149 5.01 22.16 -1.49
CA LEU A 149 4.15 21.85 -0.34
C LEU A 149 2.76 22.48 -0.50
N GLU A 150 2.69 23.73 -0.97
CA GLU A 150 1.41 24.40 -1.24
C GLU A 150 0.61 23.72 -2.34
N ARG A 151 1.25 23.34 -3.45
CA ARG A 151 0.58 22.57 -4.53
C ARG A 151 0.04 21.24 -4.04
N ALA A 152 0.74 20.58 -3.11
CA ALA A 152 0.25 19.34 -2.52
C ALA A 152 -0.98 19.58 -1.63
N ARG A 153 -0.93 20.60 -0.75
CA ARG A 153 -2.10 21.00 0.07
C ARG A 153 -3.30 21.37 -0.79
N LEU A 154 -3.09 22.08 -1.89
CA LEU A 154 -4.17 22.42 -2.83
C LEU A 154 -4.80 21.19 -3.49
N ARG A 155 -4.02 20.13 -3.76
CA ARG A 155 -4.58 18.86 -4.29
C ARG A 155 -5.42 18.15 -3.24
N GLU A 156 -4.96 18.08 -2.00
CA GLU A 156 -5.72 17.49 -0.90
C GLU A 156 -7.04 18.26 -0.66
N LEU A 157 -7.00 19.59 -0.69
CA LEU A 157 -8.19 20.43 -0.59
C LEU A 157 -9.17 20.15 -1.74
N LYS A 158 -8.71 20.08 -2.99
CA LYS A 158 -9.57 19.75 -4.14
C LYS A 158 -10.23 18.38 -4.02
N LEU A 159 -9.49 17.37 -3.56
CA LEU A 159 -10.02 16.02 -3.33
C LEU A 159 -11.07 16.02 -2.22
N SER A 160 -10.86 16.78 -1.15
CA SER A 160 -11.84 16.92 -0.07
C SER A 160 -13.10 17.67 -0.53
N GLN A 161 -12.94 18.67 -1.40
CA GLN A 161 -14.05 19.46 -1.93
C GLN A 161 -14.92 18.67 -2.91
N SER A 162 -14.32 17.87 -3.79
CA SER A 162 -15.10 17.05 -4.73
C SER A 162 -15.98 16.03 -4.01
N LYS A 163 -15.50 15.44 -2.91
CA LYS A 163 -16.31 14.54 -2.07
C LYS A 163 -17.53 15.24 -1.47
N ARG A 164 -17.35 16.44 -0.91
CA ARG A 164 -18.47 17.22 -0.34
C ARG A 164 -19.51 17.59 -1.39
N LEU A 165 -19.09 17.93 -2.61
CA LEU A 165 -20.03 18.23 -3.69
C LEU A 165 -20.88 17.02 -4.06
N MET A 166 -20.27 15.84 -4.16
CA MET A 166 -21.00 14.59 -4.42
C MET A 166 -22.03 14.29 -3.32
N GLU A 167 -21.66 14.47 -2.05
CA GLU A 167 -22.59 14.28 -0.93
C GLU A 167 -23.80 15.24 -1.00
N LEU A 168 -23.55 16.51 -1.32
CA LEU A 168 -24.60 17.52 -1.47
C LEU A 168 -25.51 17.23 -2.67
N GLU A 169 -24.95 16.76 -3.79
CA GLU A 169 -25.72 16.36 -4.96
C GLU A 169 -26.64 15.16 -4.66
N ILE A 170 -26.12 14.15 -3.96
CA ILE A 170 -26.90 12.98 -3.54
C ILE A 170 -28.01 13.39 -2.57
N ALA A 171 -27.70 14.20 -1.56
CA ALA A 171 -28.70 14.70 -0.60
C ALA A 171 -29.81 15.50 -1.30
N ASN A 172 -29.44 16.39 -2.23
CA ASN A 172 -30.41 17.15 -3.02
C ASN A 172 -31.26 16.27 -3.95
N ALA A 173 -30.67 15.21 -4.51
CA ALA A 173 -31.41 14.25 -5.34
C ALA A 173 -32.47 13.50 -4.53
N GLN A 174 -32.13 13.10 -3.29
CA GLN A 174 -33.08 12.46 -2.37
C GLN A 174 -34.26 13.38 -2.03
N MET A 175 -33.97 14.63 -1.64
CA MET A 175 -35.02 15.63 -1.35
C MET A 175 -35.98 15.82 -2.53
N ARG A 176 -35.46 15.85 -3.75
CA ARG A 176 -36.29 15.97 -4.97
C ARG A 176 -37.14 14.73 -5.22
N ALA A 177 -36.62 13.54 -4.92
CA ALA A 177 -37.37 12.29 -5.06
C ALA A 177 -38.54 12.23 -4.05
N GLU A 178 -38.29 12.62 -2.80
CA GLU A 178 -39.31 12.68 -1.75
C GLU A 178 -40.42 13.68 -2.10
N GLN A 179 -40.05 14.89 -2.53
CA GLN A 179 -41.04 15.89 -2.94
C GLN A 179 -41.93 15.40 -4.09
N LYS A 180 -41.38 14.64 -5.04
CA LYS A 180 -42.17 14.02 -6.13
C LYS A 180 -43.11 12.94 -5.60
N ALA A 181 -42.65 12.09 -4.69
CA ALA A 181 -43.46 11.05 -4.07
C ALA A 181 -44.65 11.66 -3.30
N ILE A 182 -44.40 12.70 -2.51
CA ILE A 182 -45.45 13.43 -1.77
C ILE A 182 -46.47 14.06 -2.74
N ARG A 183 -46.01 14.65 -3.85
CA ARG A 183 -46.92 15.23 -4.86
C ARG A 183 -47.80 14.18 -5.51
N GLN A 184 -47.25 13.00 -5.82
CA GLN A 184 -48.01 11.89 -6.39
C GLN A 184 -49.05 11.34 -5.39
N GLN A 185 -48.68 11.20 -4.12
CA GLN A 185 -49.61 10.80 -3.06
C GLN A 185 -50.78 11.79 -2.94
N ARG A 186 -50.50 13.10 -2.86
CA ARG A 186 -51.56 14.12 -2.81
C ARG A 186 -52.47 14.09 -4.04
N GLN A 187 -51.91 13.87 -5.24
CA GLN A 187 -52.71 13.75 -6.45
C GLN A 187 -53.63 12.52 -6.38
N ALA A 188 -53.12 11.37 -5.93
CA ALA A 188 -53.90 10.15 -5.77
C ALA A 188 -55.04 10.32 -4.74
N GLU A 189 -54.78 10.98 -3.62
CA GLU A 189 -55.79 11.31 -2.61
C GLU A 189 -56.88 12.24 -3.18
N LEU A 190 -56.48 13.29 -3.91
CA LEU A 190 -57.43 14.21 -4.53
C LEU A 190 -58.30 13.51 -5.58
N THR A 191 -57.72 12.60 -6.39
CA THR A 191 -58.49 11.81 -7.35
C THR A 191 -59.46 10.86 -6.65
N ASN A 192 -59.03 10.19 -5.57
CA ASN A 192 -59.89 9.29 -4.81
C ASN A 192 -61.05 10.06 -4.15
N ASN A 193 -60.75 11.17 -3.46
CA ASN A 193 -61.76 12.03 -2.85
C ASN A 193 -62.75 12.58 -3.88
N ALA A 194 -62.28 12.98 -5.07
CA ALA A 194 -63.15 13.45 -6.15
C ALA A 194 -64.06 12.34 -6.68
N MET A 195 -63.53 11.12 -6.86
CA MET A 195 -64.32 9.95 -7.29
C MET A 195 -65.38 9.57 -6.27
N ASP A 196 -65.05 9.62 -4.97
CA ASP A 196 -66.01 9.34 -3.90
C ASP A 196 -67.13 10.39 -3.88
N LEU A 197 -66.79 11.68 -4.00
CA LEU A 197 -67.80 12.75 -4.10
C LEU A 197 -68.70 12.58 -5.33
N ALA A 198 -68.12 12.22 -6.49
CA ALA A 198 -68.88 11.96 -7.71
C ALA A 198 -69.84 10.77 -7.52
N ASN A 199 -69.34 9.66 -6.95
CA ASN A 199 -70.16 8.50 -6.63
C ASN A 199 -71.27 8.83 -5.63
N GLN A 200 -70.98 9.65 -4.63
CA GLN A 200 -71.95 10.08 -3.63
C GLN A 200 -73.04 10.97 -4.24
N ALA A 201 -72.67 11.88 -5.16
CA ALA A 201 -73.61 12.71 -5.91
C ALA A 201 -74.54 11.87 -6.79
N ILE A 202 -74.00 10.88 -7.50
CA ILE A 202 -74.77 9.94 -8.33
C ILE A 202 -75.73 9.12 -7.47
N ARG A 203 -75.27 8.59 -6.33
CA ARG A 203 -76.11 7.84 -5.38
C ARG A 203 -77.26 8.72 -4.85
N LYS A 204 -76.97 9.97 -4.47
CA LYS A 204 -77.97 10.92 -3.96
C LYS A 204 -79.03 11.27 -5.01
N TRP A 205 -78.63 11.41 -6.28
CA TRP A 205 -79.56 11.62 -7.39
C TRP A 205 -80.46 10.41 -7.63
N ARG A 206 -79.91 9.20 -7.52
CA ARG A 206 -80.67 7.95 -7.71
C ARG A 206 -81.70 7.71 -6.59
N GLN A 207 -81.44 8.15 -5.37
CA GLN A 207 -82.37 8.00 -4.23
C GLN A 207 -83.53 9.01 -4.22
N ARG A 208 -83.46 10.09 -5.02
CA ARG A 208 -84.53 11.12 -5.09
C ARG A 208 -85.60 10.83 -6.16
N LYS A 209 -85.43 9.76 -6.94
CA LYS A 209 -86.34 9.31 -8.00
C LYS A 209 -87.04 8.03 -7.56
#